data_AF-T2IRP9-F1
#
_entry.id   AF-T2IRP9-F1
#
_cell.length_a   1.000
_cell.length_b   1.000
_cell.length_c   1.000
_cell.angle_alpha   90.00
_cell.angle_beta   90.00
_cell.angle_gamma   90.00
#
_symmetry.space_group_name_H-M   'P 1'
#
loop_
_entity.id
_entity.type
_entity.pdbx_description
1 polymer ?
#
loop_
_entity_poly.entity_id
_entity_poly.type
_entity_poly.pdbx_seq_one_letter_code
_entity_poly.pdbx_strand_id
1 'polypeptide(L)'
;MQLCDPSGYVTAIRIERGQTEAPNLKQLLENKNIVKIFHYARFDVGQFKYNFSVETDPIFCTKVASKLARTYTGSHGLKSLVQELEGVELDKSSQSSDWGNSQNLSEAQLSYAANDVRYLIQLREQLITMLKREERWEIAQKCMKVIPLFVELDLMYYKDIFDH
;
A
#
# COMPACT_ATOMS: atom_id res chain seq x y z
N MET A 1 5.16 3.22 -10.14
CA MET A 1 4.49 3.70 -8.91
C MET A 1 3.15 4.27 -9.31
N GLN A 2 2.12 4.10 -8.49
CA GLN A 2 0.77 4.51 -8.82
C GLN A 2 0.15 5.22 -7.62
N LEU A 3 -0.64 6.24 -7.91
CA LEU A 3 -1.34 7.08 -6.93
C LEU A 3 -2.79 7.21 -7.36
N CYS A 4 -3.71 7.22 -6.38
CA CYS A 4 -5.09 7.61 -6.61
C CYS A 4 -5.47 8.69 -5.60
N ASP A 5 -6.11 9.76 -6.08
CA ASP A 5 -6.63 10.81 -5.22
C ASP A 5 -8.10 10.53 -4.80
N PRO A 6 -8.67 11.32 -3.87
CA PRO A 6 -10.07 11.19 -3.47
C PRO A 6 -11.10 11.46 -4.56
N SER A 7 -10.71 12.15 -5.64
CA SER A 7 -11.57 12.36 -6.83
C SER A 7 -11.56 11.15 -7.77
N GLY A 8 -10.74 10.13 -7.49
CA GLY A 8 -10.63 8.91 -8.27
C GLY A 8 -9.68 9.01 -9.46
N TYR A 9 -8.88 10.08 -9.54
CA TYR A 9 -7.85 10.21 -10.56
C TYR A 9 -6.65 9.35 -10.22
N VAL A 10 -6.32 8.44 -11.14
CA VAL A 10 -5.15 7.58 -11.04
C VAL A 10 -4.00 8.20 -11.82
N THR A 11 -2.86 8.36 -11.18
CA THR A 11 -1.60 8.76 -11.81
C THR A 11 -0.61 7.60 -11.73
N ALA A 12 -0.08 7.18 -12.87
CA ALA A 12 1.05 6.27 -12.95
C ALA A 12 2.35 7.07 -13.13
N ILE A 13 3.27 6.91 -12.19
CA ILE A 13 4.60 7.54 -12.19
C ILE A 13 5.64 6.48 -12.53
N ARG A 14 6.35 6.69 -13.64
CA ARG A 14 7.51 5.90 -14.03
C ARG A 14 8.73 6.32 -13.20
N ILE A 15 9.43 5.33 -12.68
CA ILE A 15 10.72 5.50 -12.00
C ILE A 15 11.78 4.90 -12.91
N GLU A 16 12.77 5.69 -13.29
CA GLU A 16 13.86 5.23 -14.16
C GLU A 16 14.83 4.33 -13.40
N ARG A 17 15.52 3.44 -14.13
CA ARG A 17 16.55 2.57 -13.53
C ARG A 17 17.69 3.43 -12.98
N GLY A 18 18.00 3.25 -11.70
CA GLY A 18 19.05 4.02 -11.02
C GLY A 18 18.62 5.43 -10.61
N GLN A 19 17.35 5.79 -10.76
CA GLN A 19 16.83 7.04 -10.22
C GLN A 19 16.87 7.00 -8.69
N THR A 20 17.57 7.96 -8.08
CA THR A 20 17.73 8.08 -6.63
C THR A 20 17.00 9.28 -6.04
N GLU A 21 16.36 10.09 -6.87
CA GLU A 21 15.63 11.29 -6.45
C GLU A 21 14.24 11.35 -7.06
N ALA A 22 13.27 11.75 -6.25
CA ALA A 22 11.89 12.00 -6.67
C ALA A 22 11.27 13.10 -5.79
N PRO A 23 11.64 14.39 -5.97
CA PRO A 23 11.35 15.45 -4.99
C PRO A 23 9.86 15.66 -4.72
N ASN A 24 9.02 15.68 -5.76
CA ASN A 24 7.57 15.83 -5.59
C ASN A 24 6.94 14.62 -4.88
N LEU A 25 7.46 13.42 -5.19
CA LEU A 25 7.02 12.19 -4.53
C LEU A 25 7.42 12.18 -3.06
N LYS A 26 8.67 12.55 -2.76
CA LYS A 26 9.18 12.70 -1.40
C LYS A 26 8.32 13.68 -0.61
N GLN A 27 8.05 14.86 -1.16
CA GLN A 27 7.19 15.86 -0.53
C GLN A 27 5.81 15.29 -0.18
N LEU A 28 5.18 14.55 -1.10
CA LEU A 28 3.88 13.92 -0.87
C LEU A 28 3.94 12.84 0.24
N LEU A 29 4.93 11.94 0.15
CA LEU A 29 5.06 10.81 1.07
C LEU A 29 5.44 11.25 2.49
N GLU A 30 6.18 12.35 2.65
CA GLU A 30 6.58 12.89 3.95
C GLU A 30 5.57 13.89 4.54
N ASN A 31 4.57 14.32 3.77
CA ASN A 31 3.57 15.27 4.23
C ASN A 31 2.68 14.68 5.33
N LYS A 32 2.82 15.21 6.56
CA LYS A 32 2.10 14.74 7.75
C LYS A 32 0.60 14.97 7.72
N ASN A 33 0.12 15.90 6.88
CA ASN A 33 -1.30 16.20 6.74
C ASN A 33 -2.02 15.27 5.76
N ILE A 34 -1.29 14.41 5.06
CA ILE A 34 -1.83 13.48 4.05
C ILE A 34 -1.56 12.05 4.52
N VAL A 35 -2.62 11.28 4.73
CA VAL A 35 -2.50 9.84 5.02
C VAL A 35 -2.26 9.08 3.73
N LYS A 36 -1.15 8.32 3.68
CA LYS A 36 -0.82 7.45 2.54
C LYS A 36 -1.43 6.07 2.79
N ILE A 37 -2.30 5.65 1.89
CA ILE A 37 -3.00 4.37 2.00
C ILE A 37 -2.32 3.36 1.09
N PHE A 38 -1.93 2.21 1.64
CA PHE A 38 -1.30 1.12 0.91
C PHE A 38 -2.02 -0.20 1.22
N HIS A 39 -1.90 -1.16 0.31
CA HIS A 39 -2.15 -2.56 0.63
C HIS A 39 -0.82 -3.28 0.80
N TYR A 40 -0.47 -3.66 2.04
CA TYR A 40 0.84 -4.20 2.42
C TYR A 40 1.99 -3.17 2.39
N ALA A 41 1.80 -2.04 3.06
CA ALA A 41 2.72 -0.90 3.06
C ALA A 41 4.21 -1.21 3.32
N ARG A 42 4.53 -2.24 4.11
CA ARG A 42 5.92 -2.60 4.48
C ARG A 42 6.83 -2.73 3.26
N PHE A 43 6.32 -3.30 2.17
CA PHE A 43 7.11 -3.47 0.94
C PHE A 43 7.35 -2.13 0.23
N ASP A 44 6.28 -1.38 -0.09
CA ASP A 44 6.38 -0.12 -0.85
C ASP A 44 7.16 0.95 -0.08
N VAL A 45 6.91 1.07 1.23
CA VAL A 45 7.62 2.01 2.11
C VAL A 45 9.11 1.66 2.17
N GLY A 46 9.46 0.37 2.20
CA GLY A 46 10.85 -0.08 2.10
C GLY A 46 11.51 0.30 0.79
N GLN A 47 10.81 0.14 -0.34
CA GLN A 47 11.31 0.58 -1.64
C GLN A 47 11.53 2.10 -1.68
N PHE A 48 10.64 2.92 -1.12
CA PHE A 48 10.83 4.37 -1.10
C PHE A 48 11.97 4.81 -0.19
N LYS A 49 12.10 4.20 0.99
CA LYS A 49 13.20 4.46 1.92
C LYS A 49 14.54 4.11 1.26
N TYR A 50 14.65 2.93 0.65
CA TYR A 50 15.87 2.46 0.01
C TYR A 50 16.28 3.30 -1.20
N ASN A 51 15.35 3.55 -2.14
CA ASN A 51 15.70 4.21 -3.40
C ASN A 51 15.80 5.73 -3.28
N PHE A 52 15.00 6.35 -2.38
CA PHE A 52 14.82 7.81 -2.35
C PHE A 52 15.05 8.44 -0.98
N SER A 53 15.43 7.67 0.05
CA SER A 53 15.59 8.16 1.42
C SER A 53 14.36 8.96 1.90
N VAL A 54 13.18 8.38 1.70
CA VAL A 54 11.88 8.97 2.04
C VAL A 54 11.36 8.42 3.37
N GLU A 55 10.91 9.31 4.26
CA GLU A 55 10.23 8.95 5.51
C GLU A 55 8.70 8.97 5.36
N THR A 56 8.13 7.88 4.85
CA THR A 56 6.68 7.83 4.59
C THR A 56 5.87 7.82 5.89
N ASP A 57 5.10 8.88 6.14
CA ASP A 57 4.24 9.01 7.34
C ASP A 57 3.25 10.18 7.19
N PRO A 58 1.97 10.07 7.60
CA PRO A 58 1.28 8.91 8.17
C PRO A 58 0.84 7.85 7.17
N ILE A 59 0.85 6.59 7.62
CA ILE A 59 0.49 5.41 6.82
C ILE A 59 -0.84 4.81 7.30
N PHE A 60 -1.66 4.34 6.35
CA PHE A 60 -2.71 3.37 6.60
C PHE A 60 -2.48 2.12 5.74
N CYS A 61 -2.35 0.95 6.35
CA CYS A 61 -2.16 -0.31 5.64
C CYS A 61 -3.45 -1.15 5.65
N THR A 62 -4.12 -1.27 4.51
CA THR A 62 -5.39 -2.02 4.40
C THR A 62 -5.21 -3.52 4.68
N LYS A 63 -4.03 -4.10 4.42
CA LYS A 63 -3.75 -5.51 4.75
C LYS A 63 -3.65 -5.76 6.26
N VAL A 64 -3.01 -4.85 7.01
CA VAL A 64 -2.95 -4.92 8.48
C VAL A 64 -4.35 -4.73 9.06
N ALA A 65 -5.08 -3.70 8.59
CA ALA A 65 -6.45 -3.43 9.02
C ALA A 65 -7.38 -4.62 8.73
N SER A 66 -7.27 -5.22 7.54
CA SER A 66 -8.01 -6.41 7.13
C SER A 66 -7.72 -7.62 8.04
N LYS A 67 -6.46 -7.88 8.38
CA LYS A 67 -6.09 -8.96 9.32
C LYS A 67 -6.71 -8.79 10.71
N LEU A 68 -6.81 -7.54 11.18
CA LEU A 68 -7.36 -7.23 12.49
C LEU A 68 -8.90 -7.19 12.51
N ALA A 69 -9.54 -6.81 11.40
CA ALA A 69 -10.99 -6.67 11.29
C ALA A 69 -11.70 -7.94 10.80
N ARG A 70 -11.13 -8.63 9.80
CA ARG A 70 -11.77 -9.76 9.09
C ARG A 70 -11.26 -11.11 9.61
N THR A 71 -11.38 -11.35 10.92
CA THR A 71 -10.82 -12.55 11.58
C THR A 71 -11.50 -13.87 11.23
N TYR A 72 -12.60 -13.83 10.47
CA TYR A 72 -13.31 -15.00 9.96
C TYR A 72 -12.70 -15.60 8.68
N THR A 73 -11.64 -15.00 8.13
CA THR A 73 -10.99 -15.46 6.90
C THR A 73 -9.48 -15.30 6.99
N GLY A 74 -8.72 -16.19 6.31
CA GLY A 74 -7.29 -16.02 6.08
C GLY A 74 -6.95 -15.19 4.83
N SER A 75 -7.96 -14.81 4.03
CA SER A 75 -7.78 -14.14 2.74
C SER A 75 -7.74 -12.63 2.88
N HIS A 76 -6.52 -12.08 2.96
CA HIS A 76 -6.27 -10.64 3.12
C HIS A 76 -5.50 -10.01 1.95
N GLY A 77 -5.48 -10.65 0.78
CA GLY A 77 -4.95 -10.03 -0.44
C GLY A 77 -5.89 -8.94 -0.96
N LEU A 78 -5.37 -8.01 -1.77
CA LEU A 78 -6.15 -6.88 -2.27
C LEU A 78 -7.36 -7.35 -3.07
N LYS A 79 -7.20 -8.29 -4.01
CA LYS A 79 -8.32 -8.87 -4.78
C LYS A 79 -9.42 -9.40 -3.87
N SER A 80 -9.09 -10.26 -2.91
CA SER A 80 -10.10 -10.84 -2.00
C SER A 80 -10.80 -9.77 -1.16
N LEU A 81 -10.06 -8.73 -0.78
CA LEU A 81 -10.58 -7.63 0.02
C LEU A 81 -11.52 -6.74 -0.80
N VAL A 82 -11.13 -6.37 -2.03
CA VAL A 82 -11.98 -5.59 -2.96
C VAL A 82 -13.22 -6.38 -3.34
N GLN A 83 -13.09 -7.67 -3.63
CA GLN A 83 -14.24 -8.48 -4.00
C GLN A 83 -15.26 -8.61 -2.87
N GLU A 84 -14.80 -8.74 -1.62
CA GLU A 84 -15.71 -8.84 -0.48
C GLU A 84 -16.34 -7.50 -0.09
N LEU A 85 -15.57 -6.41 -0.06
CA LEU A 85 -16.05 -5.13 0.48
C LEU A 85 -16.65 -4.20 -0.60
N GLU A 86 -16.24 -4.33 -1.86
CA GLU A 86 -16.73 -3.50 -2.96
C GLU A 86 -17.56 -4.31 -3.97
N GLY A 87 -17.58 -5.65 -3.87
CA GLY A 87 -18.28 -6.51 -4.83
C GLY A 87 -17.64 -6.55 -6.22
N VAL A 88 -16.41 -6.04 -6.36
CA VAL A 88 -15.70 -5.93 -7.64
C VAL A 88 -14.65 -7.03 -7.78
N GLU A 89 -14.66 -7.73 -8.91
CA GLU A 89 -13.58 -8.67 -9.24
C GLU A 89 -12.41 -7.97 -9.94
N LEU A 90 -11.23 -8.01 -9.32
CA LEU A 90 -10.00 -7.53 -9.95
C LEU A 90 -9.40 -8.59 -10.88
N ASP A 91 -9.01 -8.14 -12.08
CA ASP A 91 -8.21 -8.95 -13.02
C ASP A 91 -6.76 -9.10 -12.54
N LYS A 92 -6.21 -10.32 -12.67
CA LYS A 92 -4.83 -10.67 -12.29
C LYS A 92 -3.89 -10.83 -13.49
N SER A 93 -4.39 -10.73 -14.71
CA SER A 93 -3.67 -11.07 -15.94
C SER A 93 -2.29 -10.40 -16.06
N SER A 94 -2.13 -9.19 -15.50
CA SER A 94 -0.90 -8.39 -15.62
C SER A 94 -0.01 -8.34 -14.36
N GLN A 95 -0.38 -9.02 -13.27
CA GLN A 95 0.40 -8.97 -12.02
C GLN A 95 1.85 -9.48 -12.21
N SER A 96 2.05 -10.53 -12.98
CA SER A 96 3.36 -11.14 -13.29
C SER A 96 3.90 -10.76 -14.67
N SER A 97 3.44 -9.65 -15.26
CA SER A 97 3.91 -9.16 -16.56
C SER A 97 5.29 -8.48 -16.45
N ASP A 98 5.97 -8.29 -17.59
CA ASP A 98 7.23 -7.54 -17.62
C ASP A 98 6.97 -6.03 -17.44
N TRP A 99 7.24 -5.55 -16.22
CA TRP A 99 7.18 -4.12 -15.86
C TRP A 99 8.49 -3.37 -16.17
N GLY A 100 9.53 -4.07 -16.60
CA GLY A 100 10.85 -3.51 -16.94
C GLY A 100 10.89 -2.85 -18.32
N ASN A 101 10.02 -3.26 -19.26
CA ASN A 101 9.89 -2.62 -20.57
C ASN A 101 9.03 -1.34 -20.49
N SER A 102 9.63 -0.30 -19.90
CA SER A 102 8.95 0.92 -19.48
C SER A 102 8.65 1.93 -20.62
N GLN A 103 9.03 1.60 -21.86
CA GLN A 103 8.72 2.44 -23.03
C GLN A 103 7.31 2.18 -23.60
N ASN A 104 6.71 1.01 -23.35
CA ASN A 104 5.39 0.62 -23.90
C ASN A 104 4.60 -0.22 -22.88
N LEU A 105 4.16 0.38 -21.76
CA LEU A 105 3.18 -0.29 -20.89
C LEU A 105 1.88 -0.53 -21.68
N SER A 106 1.39 -1.77 -21.65
CA SER A 106 0.11 -2.10 -22.30
C SER A 106 -1.08 -1.49 -21.56
N GLU A 107 -2.21 -1.33 -22.24
CA GLU A 107 -3.47 -0.92 -21.60
C GLU A 107 -3.86 -1.83 -20.44
N ALA A 108 -3.58 -3.13 -20.56
CA ALA A 108 -3.83 -4.11 -19.49
C ALA A 108 -2.96 -3.85 -18.25
N GLN A 109 -1.69 -3.49 -18.43
CA GLN A 109 -0.81 -3.10 -17.32
C GLN A 109 -1.26 -1.80 -16.67
N LEU A 110 -1.64 -0.78 -17.46
CA LEU A 110 -2.16 0.48 -16.92
C LEU A 110 -3.47 0.28 -16.14
N SER A 111 -4.38 -0.53 -16.67
CA SER A 111 -5.64 -0.90 -16.01
C SER A 111 -5.39 -1.64 -14.70
N TYR A 112 -4.49 -2.63 -14.71
CA TYR A 112 -4.08 -3.34 -13.50
C TYR A 112 -3.48 -2.38 -12.46
N ALA A 113 -2.54 -1.52 -12.85
CA ALA A 113 -1.90 -0.56 -11.96
C ALA A 113 -2.92 0.42 -11.34
N ALA A 114 -3.93 0.83 -12.12
CA ALA A 114 -5.00 1.67 -11.63
C ALA A 114 -5.88 0.96 -10.59
N ASN A 115 -6.24 -0.30 -10.84
CA ASN A 115 -7.05 -1.11 -9.94
C ASN A 115 -6.37 -1.38 -8.59
N ASP A 116 -5.04 -1.41 -8.55
CA ASP A 116 -4.27 -1.61 -7.30
C ASP A 116 -4.42 -0.44 -6.31
N VAL A 117 -4.79 0.76 -6.76
CA VAL A 117 -4.90 1.96 -5.91
C VAL A 117 -6.29 2.56 -5.81
N ARG A 118 -7.14 2.37 -6.82
CA ARG A 118 -8.43 3.07 -6.95
C ARG A 118 -9.38 2.82 -5.78
N TYR A 119 -9.36 1.61 -5.21
CA TYR A 119 -10.29 1.20 -4.15
C TYR A 119 -9.76 1.45 -2.73
N LEU A 120 -8.49 1.87 -2.58
CA LEU A 120 -7.86 1.90 -1.26
C LEU A 120 -8.51 2.89 -0.28
N ILE A 121 -9.04 4.00 -0.79
CA ILE A 121 -9.72 5.01 0.02
C ILE A 121 -11.01 4.44 0.60
N GLN A 122 -11.85 3.81 -0.23
CA GLN A 122 -13.11 3.20 0.17
C GLN A 122 -12.86 2.04 1.14
N LEU A 123 -11.90 1.17 0.82
CA LEU A 123 -11.48 0.06 1.69
C LEU A 123 -11.03 0.56 3.07
N ARG A 124 -10.31 1.68 3.15
CA ARG A 124 -9.90 2.28 4.43
C ARG A 124 -11.13 2.64 5.27
N GLU A 125 -12.11 3.33 4.72
CA GLU A 125 -13.29 3.78 5.48
C GLU A 125 -14.12 2.59 5.99
N GLN A 126 -14.31 1.57 5.15
CA GLN A 126 -15.00 0.34 5.55
C GLN A 126 -14.23 -0.40 6.65
N LEU A 127 -12.92 -0.57 6.51
CA LEU A 127 -12.08 -1.23 7.50
C LEU A 127 -12.01 -0.46 8.82
N ILE A 128 -11.98 0.87 8.80
CA ILE A 128 -12.05 1.68 10.03
C ILE A 128 -13.37 1.42 10.76
N THR A 129 -14.48 1.36 10.02
CA THR A 129 -15.81 1.08 10.59
C THR A 129 -15.84 -0.30 11.26
N MET A 130 -15.33 -1.33 10.57
CA MET A 130 -15.20 -2.68 11.14
C MET A 130 -14.29 -2.69 12.37
N LEU A 131 -13.11 -2.08 12.31
CA LEU A 131 -12.16 -2.02 13.43
C LEU A 131 -12.74 -1.32 14.65
N LYS A 132 -13.53 -0.26 14.46
CA LYS A 132 -14.22 0.43 15.56
C LYS A 132 -15.31 -0.45 16.19
N ARG A 133 -16.10 -1.14 15.36
CA ARG A 133 -17.12 -2.09 15.83
C ARG A 133 -16.51 -3.23 16.67
N GLU A 134 -15.34 -3.72 16.26
CA GLU A 134 -14.61 -4.79 16.95
C GLU A 134 -13.69 -4.28 18.09
N GLU A 135 -13.74 -2.98 18.43
CA GLU A 135 -12.88 -2.36 19.45
C GLU A 135 -11.36 -2.51 19.22
N ARG A 136 -10.96 -2.71 17.96
CA ARG A 136 -9.56 -2.92 17.52
C ARG A 136 -8.94 -1.73 16.80
N TRP A 137 -9.64 -0.59 16.74
CA TRP A 137 -9.15 0.58 16.02
C TRP A 137 -7.84 1.12 16.60
N GLU A 138 -7.73 1.24 17.93
CA GLU A 138 -6.54 1.78 18.58
C GLU A 138 -5.29 0.92 18.32
N ILE A 139 -5.41 -0.40 18.45
CA ILE A 139 -4.29 -1.31 18.17
C ILE A 139 -3.90 -1.28 16.69
N ALA A 140 -4.87 -1.18 15.77
CA ALA A 140 -4.57 -1.02 14.35
C ALA A 140 -3.76 0.24 14.07
N GLN A 141 -4.10 1.37 14.70
CA GLN A 141 -3.32 2.61 14.57
C GLN A 141 -1.89 2.45 15.09
N LYS A 142 -1.69 1.76 16.22
CA LYS A 142 -0.35 1.45 16.75
C LYS A 142 0.43 0.56 15.77
N CYS A 143 -0.20 -0.45 15.18
CA CYS A 143 0.42 -1.28 14.16
C CYS A 143 0.85 -0.46 12.92
N MET A 144 0.06 0.53 12.48
CA MET A 144 0.46 1.38 11.34
C MET A 144 1.69 2.22 11.66
N LYS A 145 1.79 2.75 12.88
CA LYS A 145 2.91 3.61 13.32
C LYS A 145 4.26 2.90 13.35
N VAL A 146 4.27 1.59 13.55
CA VAL A 146 5.53 0.81 13.61
C VAL A 146 5.97 0.29 12.25
N ILE A 147 5.21 0.51 11.17
CA ILE A 147 5.61 0.05 9.82
C ILE A 147 6.96 0.62 9.39
N PRO A 148 7.26 1.93 9.54
CA PRO A 148 8.58 2.46 9.20
C PRO A 148 9.73 1.80 9.98
N LEU A 149 9.51 1.48 11.26
CA LEU A 149 10.50 0.78 12.07
C LEU A 149 10.79 -0.63 11.52
N PHE A 150 9.74 -1.40 11.17
CA PHE A 150 9.94 -2.72 10.56
C PHE A 150 10.64 -2.64 9.20
N VAL A 151 10.41 -1.56 8.44
CA VAL A 151 11.14 -1.29 7.20
C VAL A 151 12.63 -1.06 7.46
N GLU A 152 12.98 -0.28 8.48
CA GLU A 152 14.39 -0.07 8.84
C GLU A 152 15.07 -1.38 9.24
N LEU A 153 14.39 -2.20 10.04
CA LEU A 153 14.87 -3.54 10.40
C LEU A 153 15.10 -4.43 9.17
N ASP A 154 14.17 -4.42 8.21
CA ASP A 154 14.30 -5.18 6.96
C ASP A 154 15.53 -4.75 6.15
N LEU A 155 15.76 -3.44 6.03
CA LEU A 155 16.91 -2.88 5.31
C LEU A 155 18.24 -3.19 6.00
N MET A 156 18.22 -3.37 7.32
CA MET A 156 19.36 -3.84 8.12
C MET A 156 19.48 -5.37 8.17
N TYR A 157 18.64 -6.10 7.42
CA TYR A 157 18.60 -7.57 7.37
C TYR A 157 18.25 -8.26 8.70
N TYR A 158 17.63 -7.54 9.65
CA TYR A 158 17.08 -8.15 10.86
C TYR A 158 15.72 -8.78 10.55
N LYS A 159 15.61 -10.09 10.81
CA LYS A 159 14.36 -10.85 10.69
C LYS A 159 13.92 -11.34 12.06
N ASP A 160 12.60 -11.46 12.22
CA ASP A 160 11.98 -12.17 13.35
C ASP A 160 12.54 -11.74 14.71
N ILE A 161 12.73 -10.43 14.90
CA ILE A 161 13.42 -9.83 16.06
C ILE A 161 12.74 -10.09 17.43
N PHE A 162 11.56 -10.71 17.42
CA PHE A 162 10.80 -11.09 18.60
C PHE A 162 10.70 -12.62 18.77
N ASP A 163 11.24 -13.40 17.83
CA ASP A 163 11.30 -14.86 17.88
C ASP A 163 12.57 -15.30 18.64
N HIS A 164 12.56 -16.53 19.17
CA HIS A 164 13.67 -17.13 19.93
C HIS A 164 14.77 -17.71 19.05
#